data_AF-X1M8Y6-F1
#
_entry.id   AF-X1M8Y6-F1
#
_cell.length_a   1.000
_cell.length_b   1.000
_cell.length_c   1.000
_cell.angle_alpha   90.00
_cell.angle_beta   90.00
_cell.angle_gamma   90.00
#
_symmetry.space_group_name_H-M   'P 1'
#
loop_
_entity.id
_entity.type
_entity.pdbx_description
1 polymer ?
#
loop_
_entity_poly.entity_id
_entity_poly.type
_entity_poly.pdbx_seq_one_letter_code
_entity_poly.pdbx_strand_id
1 'polypeptide(L)'
;IYFKDAARSIDMIYQASKEQIKTVNYNVAGVVPTRSAGEIEQVVKKYIPGAQISYKPDTEAMNYFRTSTVDVFDDSRAREEWSWYAMYPNLDKVVVDFVEEIRSRPERYGIV
;
A
#
# COMPACT_ATOMS: atom_id res chain seq x y z
N ILE A 1 1.74 -0.04 -1.64
CA ILE A 1 0.41 -0.57 -2.06
C ILE A 1 -0.20 -1.34 -0.90
N TYR A 2 -1.53 -1.36 -0.73
CA TYR A 2 -2.19 -2.17 0.30
C TYR A 2 -2.35 -3.62 -0.15
N PHE A 3 -2.35 -4.61 0.76
CA PHE A 3 -2.26 -6.02 0.38
C PHE A 3 -3.48 -6.51 -0.43
N LYS A 4 -4.68 -5.99 -0.14
CA LYS A 4 -5.89 -6.32 -0.92
C LYS A 4 -5.79 -5.80 -2.36
N ASP A 5 -5.24 -4.60 -2.54
CA ASP A 5 -4.93 -4.04 -3.86
C ASP A 5 -3.82 -4.84 -4.56
N ALA A 6 -2.81 -5.30 -3.84
CA ALA A 6 -1.76 -6.14 -4.41
C ALA A 6 -2.32 -7.48 -4.94
N ALA A 7 -3.12 -8.19 -4.15
CA ALA A 7 -3.79 -9.41 -4.60
C ALA A 7 -4.70 -9.14 -5.83
N ARG A 8 -5.48 -8.04 -5.78
CA ARG A 8 -6.35 -7.63 -6.89
C ARG A 8 -5.57 -7.31 -8.16
N SER A 9 -4.40 -6.68 -8.04
CA SER A 9 -3.57 -6.33 -9.20
C SER A 9 -3.16 -7.56 -10.00
N ILE A 10 -2.79 -8.65 -9.31
CA ILE A 10 -2.42 -9.93 -9.91
C ILE A 10 -3.64 -10.57 -10.60
N ASP A 11 -4.80 -10.56 -9.96
CA ASP A 11 -6.04 -11.09 -10.56
C ASP A 11 -6.45 -10.29 -11.81
N MET A 12 -6.40 -8.96 -11.74
CA MET A 12 -6.74 -8.08 -12.87
C MET A 12 -5.82 -8.28 -14.07
N ILE A 13 -4.51 -8.34 -13.88
CA ILE A 13 -3.58 -8.56 -14.99
C ILE A 13 -3.70 -9.98 -15.56
N TYR A 14 -4.02 -10.98 -14.72
CA TYR A 14 -4.28 -12.35 -15.17
C TYR A 14 -5.51 -12.43 -16.09
N GLN A 15 -6.54 -11.64 -15.81
CA GLN A 15 -7.77 -11.59 -16.61
C GLN A 15 -7.69 -10.64 -17.81
N ALA A 16 -6.63 -9.86 -17.93
CA ALA A 16 -6.48 -8.89 -19.01
C ALA A 16 -6.32 -9.58 -20.38
N SER A 17 -6.87 -8.94 -21.43
CA SER A 17 -6.67 -9.41 -22.80
C SER A 17 -5.18 -9.36 -23.16
N LYS A 18 -4.65 -10.49 -23.63
CA LYS A 18 -3.23 -10.62 -24.01
C LYS A 18 -2.83 -9.61 -25.07
N GLU A 19 -3.76 -9.22 -25.94
CA GLU A 19 -3.55 -8.26 -27.03
C GLU A 19 -3.32 -6.82 -26.49
N GLN A 20 -3.77 -6.53 -25.27
CA GLN A 20 -3.55 -5.24 -24.61
C GLN A 20 -2.20 -5.16 -23.87
N ILE A 21 -1.61 -6.30 -23.53
CA ILE A 21 -0.36 -6.41 -22.76
C ILE A 21 0.85 -6.22 -23.68
N LYS A 22 1.51 -5.08 -23.52
CA LYS A 22 2.71 -4.66 -24.27
C LYS A 22 3.92 -4.46 -23.37
N THR A 23 3.69 -4.19 -22.09
CA THR A 23 4.73 -3.94 -21.08
C THR A 23 5.10 -5.23 -20.33
N VAL A 24 6.39 -5.42 -20.05
CA VAL A 24 6.91 -6.63 -19.36
C VAL A 24 6.88 -6.48 -17.84
N ASN A 25 7.19 -5.30 -17.33
CA ASN A 25 7.23 -5.02 -15.90
C ASN A 25 6.46 -3.73 -15.62
N TYR A 26 5.43 -3.83 -14.77
CA TYR A 26 4.55 -2.73 -14.44
C TYR A 26 4.86 -2.19 -13.05
N ASN A 27 4.95 -0.87 -12.96
CA ASN A 27 4.66 -0.21 -11.71
C ASN A 27 3.17 -0.34 -11.41
N VAL A 28 2.84 -0.63 -10.15
CA VAL A 28 1.47 -0.71 -9.66
C VAL A 28 1.38 0.10 -8.37
N ALA A 29 0.75 1.27 -8.46
CA ALA A 29 0.71 2.20 -7.34
C ALA A 29 -0.61 2.08 -6.56
N GLY A 30 -0.53 2.29 -5.25
CA GLY A 30 -1.67 2.29 -4.32
C GLY A 30 -1.89 3.67 -3.72
N VAL A 31 -1.48 3.83 -2.45
CA VAL A 31 -1.37 5.15 -1.82
C VAL A 31 -0.15 5.88 -2.39
N VAL A 32 -0.38 7.05 -2.98
CA VAL A 32 0.65 7.89 -3.63
C VAL A 32 0.44 9.36 -3.26
N PRO A 33 1.50 10.16 -2.99
CA PRO A 33 2.88 9.73 -2.74
C PRO A 33 3.03 8.82 -1.51
N THR A 34 4.21 8.22 -1.36
CA THR A 34 4.61 7.46 -0.16
C THR A 34 4.40 8.30 1.11
N ARG A 35 4.04 7.65 2.21
CA ARG A 35 3.72 8.32 3.48
C ARG A 35 4.79 8.08 4.52
N SER A 36 5.09 9.13 5.28
CA SER A 36 5.95 9.04 6.44
C SER A 36 5.30 8.24 7.57
N ALA A 37 6.13 7.73 8.48
CA ALA A 37 5.63 7.01 9.65
C ALA A 37 4.76 7.92 10.55
N GLY A 38 5.06 9.22 10.60
CA GLY A 38 4.25 10.23 11.32
C GLY A 38 2.87 10.46 10.70
N GLU A 39 2.76 10.50 9.37
CA GLU A 39 1.45 10.59 8.70
C GLU A 39 0.60 9.33 8.95
N ILE A 40 1.23 8.16 8.96
CA ILE A 40 0.55 6.90 9.30
C ILE A 40 0.06 6.94 10.75
N GLU A 41 0.91 7.36 11.70
CA GLU A 41 0.53 7.53 13.11
C GLU A 41 -0.69 8.46 13.26
N GLN A 42 -0.69 9.61 12.57
CA GLN A 42 -1.81 10.56 12.64
C GLN A 42 -3.13 9.92 12.21
N VAL A 43 -3.13 9.17 11.11
CA VAL A 43 -4.34 8.48 10.62
C VAL A 43 -4.75 7.36 11.58
N VAL A 44 -3.81 6.55 12.06
CA VAL A 44 -4.10 5.48 13.05
C VAL A 44 -4.76 6.06 14.30
N LYS A 45 -4.24 7.18 14.82
CA LYS A 45 -4.79 7.84 16.02
C LYS A 45 -6.20 8.39 15.83
N LYS A 46 -6.66 8.66 14.61
CA LYS A 46 -8.08 9.00 14.36
C LYS A 46 -9.02 7.84 14.71
N TYR A 47 -8.59 6.60 14.48
CA TYR A 47 -9.39 5.40 14.67
C TYR A 47 -9.07 4.64 15.96
N ILE A 48 -7.86 4.83 16.51
CA ILE A 48 -7.40 4.26 17.77
C ILE A 48 -6.72 5.39 18.59
N PRO A 49 -7.48 6.28 19.25
CA PRO A 49 -6.93 7.46 19.92
C PRO A 49 -5.88 7.15 21.01
N GLY A 50 -5.98 5.97 21.64
CA GLY A 50 -5.05 5.51 22.67
C GLY A 50 -3.74 4.88 22.15
N ALA A 51 -3.55 4.76 20.83
CA ALA A 51 -2.40 4.09 20.25
C ALA A 51 -1.07 4.75 20.69
N GLN A 52 -0.22 3.96 21.33
CA GLN A 52 1.14 4.34 21.73
C GLN A 52 2.12 3.90 20.65
N ILE A 53 2.77 4.85 19.99
CA ILE A 53 3.67 4.60 18.86
C ILE A 53 5.02 5.22 19.18
N SER A 54 6.09 4.46 18.95
CA SER A 54 7.48 4.91 19.13
C SER A 54 8.29 4.59 17.89
N TYR A 55 9.24 5.45 17.55
CA TYR A 55 10.12 5.27 16.39
C TYR A 55 11.49 4.80 16.84
N LYS A 56 11.92 3.63 16.35
CA LYS A 56 13.28 3.11 16.54
C LYS A 56 13.90 2.89 15.15
N PRO A 57 14.30 3.96 14.44
CA PRO A 57 14.82 3.83 13.09
C PRO A 57 16.12 3.03 13.10
N ASP A 58 16.22 2.06 12.19
CA ASP A 58 17.46 1.34 11.95
C ASP A 58 18.41 2.18 11.08
N THR A 59 19.67 2.34 11.52
CA THR A 59 20.62 3.25 10.87
C THR A 59 20.94 2.83 9.44
N GLU A 60 21.08 1.52 9.18
CA GLU A 60 21.42 0.99 7.86
C GLU A 60 20.24 1.17 6.89
N ALA A 61 19.03 0.83 7.34
CA ALA A 61 17.80 1.09 6.58
C ALA A 61 17.65 2.59 6.27
N MET A 62 17.89 3.47 7.24
CA MET A 62 17.78 4.92 7.01
C MET A 62 18.84 5.45 6.03
N ASN A 63 20.04 4.86 5.99
CA ASN A 63 21.04 5.21 4.97
C ASN A 63 20.56 4.85 3.57
N TYR A 64 19.92 3.70 3.40
CA TYR A 64 19.31 3.31 2.13
C TYR A 64 18.18 4.28 1.74
N PHE A 65 17.26 4.59 2.65
CA PHE A 65 16.16 5.50 2.33
C PHE A 65 16.61 6.94 2.06
N ARG A 66 17.74 7.38 2.62
CA ARG A 66 18.34 8.70 2.32
C ARG A 66 18.74 8.87 0.85
N THR A 67 19.06 7.79 0.15
CA THR A 67 19.40 7.83 -1.28
C THR A 67 18.21 7.56 -2.18
N SER A 68 17.06 7.20 -1.62
CA SER A 68 15.82 6.98 -2.38
C SER A 68 15.26 8.32 -2.87
N THR A 69 15.04 8.42 -4.18
CA THR A 69 14.53 9.63 -4.84
C THR A 69 13.13 9.44 -5.45
N VAL A 70 12.56 8.23 -5.38
CA VAL A 70 11.27 7.91 -6.00
C VAL A 70 10.18 7.92 -4.95
N ASP A 71 9.41 9.01 -4.91
CA ASP A 71 8.23 9.15 -4.04
C ASP A 71 6.91 8.80 -4.73
N VAL A 72 6.90 8.82 -6.06
CA VAL A 72 5.75 8.59 -6.91
C VAL A 72 6.12 7.61 -8.01
N PHE A 73 5.42 6.49 -8.06
CA PHE A 73 5.55 5.50 -9.12
C PHE A 73 4.58 5.83 -10.25
N ASP A 74 5.09 6.03 -11.46
CA ASP A 74 4.25 6.14 -12.66
C ASP A 74 3.71 4.76 -13.03
N ASP A 75 2.42 4.53 -12.74
CA ASP A 75 1.68 3.33 -13.06
C ASP A 75 0.78 3.48 -14.31
N SER A 76 1.04 4.48 -15.16
CA SER A 76 0.28 4.74 -16.39
C SER A 76 0.11 3.51 -17.28
N ARG A 77 1.18 2.72 -17.47
CA ARG A 77 1.11 1.49 -18.27
C ARG A 77 0.15 0.46 -17.70
N ALA A 78 0.06 0.35 -16.38
CA ALA A 78 -0.88 -0.56 -15.75
C ALA A 78 -2.33 -0.10 -15.95
N ARG A 79 -2.55 1.23 -15.88
CA ARG A 79 -3.86 1.85 -16.14
C ARG A 79 -4.28 1.71 -17.59
N GLU A 80 -3.37 1.91 -18.53
CA GLU A 80 -3.63 1.87 -19.97
C GLU A 80 -3.86 0.46 -20.49
N GLU A 81 -3.04 -0.51 -20.05
CA GLU A 81 -3.01 -1.84 -20.66
C GLU A 81 -3.97 -2.84 -19.99
N TRP A 82 -4.23 -2.69 -18.69
CA TRP A 82 -5.13 -3.60 -17.96
C TRP A 82 -6.04 -2.87 -16.96
N SER A 83 -6.26 -1.56 -17.17
CA SER A 83 -7.23 -0.76 -16.42
C SER A 83 -7.00 -0.75 -14.91
N TRP A 84 -5.74 -0.84 -14.47
CA TRP A 84 -5.40 -0.78 -13.05
C TRP A 84 -5.97 0.47 -12.37
N TYR A 85 -6.47 0.30 -11.15
CA TYR A 85 -6.72 1.38 -10.21
C TYR A 85 -6.61 0.84 -8.79
N ALA A 86 -6.35 1.69 -7.79
CA ALA A 86 -6.33 1.27 -6.39
C ALA A 86 -7.74 1.41 -5.77
N MET A 87 -8.23 0.39 -5.05
CA MET A 87 -9.44 0.51 -4.22
C MET A 87 -9.16 1.30 -2.94
N TYR A 88 -7.92 1.27 -2.48
CA TYR A 88 -7.45 1.94 -1.27
C TYR A 88 -6.42 3.03 -1.61
N PRO A 89 -6.83 4.13 -2.28
CA PRO A 89 -5.91 5.17 -2.77
C PRO A 89 -5.36 6.09 -1.67
N ASN A 90 -5.86 6.00 -0.43
CA ASN A 90 -5.43 6.84 0.68
C ASN A 90 -5.33 6.05 2.00
N LEU A 91 -4.56 6.60 2.95
CA LEU A 91 -4.33 5.96 4.25
C LEU A 91 -5.59 5.80 5.07
N ASP A 92 -6.53 6.76 5.06
CA ASP A 92 -7.77 6.63 5.85
C ASP A 92 -8.53 5.36 5.45
N LYS A 93 -8.70 5.08 4.16
CA LYS A 93 -9.32 3.84 3.69
C LYS A 93 -8.52 2.59 4.06
N VAL A 94 -7.20 2.63 3.93
CA VAL A 94 -6.32 1.52 4.31
C VAL A 94 -6.46 1.20 5.79
N VAL A 95 -6.37 2.22 6.66
CA VAL A 95 -6.40 2.04 8.11
C VAL A 95 -7.77 1.56 8.58
N VAL A 96 -8.86 2.13 8.06
CA VAL A 96 -10.23 1.66 8.40
C VAL A 96 -10.39 0.17 8.09
N ASP A 97 -10.00 -0.24 6.89
CA ASP A 97 -10.12 -1.64 6.47
C ASP A 97 -9.19 -2.55 7.27
N PHE A 98 -7.96 -2.11 7.55
CA PHE A 98 -7.00 -2.94 8.29
C PHE A 98 -7.37 -3.10 9.77
N VAL A 99 -7.94 -2.07 10.39
CA VAL A 99 -8.48 -2.16 11.76
C VAL A 99 -9.61 -3.18 11.82
N GLU A 100 -10.52 -3.17 10.84
CA GLU A 100 -11.61 -4.14 10.76
C GLU A 100 -11.08 -5.57 10.48
N GLU A 101 -10.10 -5.71 9.60
CA GLU A 101 -9.47 -7.00 9.29
C GLU A 101 -8.81 -7.62 10.53
N ILE A 102 -8.08 -6.83 11.32
CA ILE A 102 -7.47 -7.30 12.58
C ILE A 102 -8.54 -7.66 13.61
N ARG A 103 -9.57 -6.83 13.79
CA ARG A 103 -10.62 -7.07 14.80
C ARG A 103 -11.48 -8.29 14.48
N SER A 104 -11.74 -8.53 13.19
CA SER A 104 -12.57 -9.65 12.74
C SER A 104 -11.80 -10.98 12.67
N ARG A 105 -10.47 -10.92 12.51
CA ARG A 105 -9.61 -12.11 12.30
C ARG A 105 -8.25 -11.98 13.00
N PRO A 106 -8.21 -11.73 14.31
CA PRO A 106 -6.96 -11.47 15.02
C PRO A 106 -5.97 -12.65 14.94
N GLU A 107 -6.48 -13.88 14.83
CA GLU A 107 -5.70 -15.11 14.73
C GLU A 107 -4.80 -15.17 13.48
N ARG A 108 -5.22 -14.52 12.37
CA ARG A 108 -4.41 -14.45 11.14
C ARG A 108 -3.16 -13.59 11.29
N TYR A 109 -3.16 -12.72 12.30
CA TYR A 109 -2.08 -11.77 12.59
C TYR A 109 -1.30 -12.12 13.85
N GLY A 110 -1.53 -13.32 14.42
CA GLY A 110 -0.87 -13.77 15.65
C GLY A 110 -1.28 -12.95 16.88
N ILE A 111 -2.43 -12.29 16.83
CA ILE A 111 -3.02 -11.59 17.97
C ILE A 111 -3.98 -12.59 18.63
N VAL A 112 -3.61 -13.04 19.83
CA VAL A 112 -4.39 -13.94 20.70
C VAL A 112 -5.01 -13.18 21.85
#